data_AF-A0A6P4EMV2-F1
#
_entry.id   AF-A0A6P4EMV2-F1
#
_cell.length_a   1.000
_cell.length_b   1.000
_cell.length_c   1.000
_cell.angle_alpha   90.00
_cell.angle_beta   90.00
_cell.angle_gamma   90.00
#
_symmetry.space_group_name_H-M   'P 1'
#
loop_
_entity.id
_entity.type
_entity.pdbx_description
1 polymer ?
#
loop_
_entity_poly.entity_id
_entity_poly.type
_entity_poly.pdbx_seq_one_letter_code
_entity_poly.pdbx_strand_id
1 'polypeptide(L)'
;MFFRTAFLAALLALICATHVAVGLGITVPGTKWCGPGNIATNYDDLGTERETDMCCRAHDNCKEKIPPQEEAYGLKNDGIFPIFSCACESAFRSCLTALGNGHSLALGKIYFNTKEVCFGYGHPLVSCRENQADFFERRCLSYRVDEGQTQRWQFYDLAFYTHVSGSEEESRD
;
A
#
# COMPACT_ATOMS: atom_id res chain seq x y z
N MET A 1 -21.24 39.80 37.64
CA MET A 1 -21.59 39.47 36.24
C MET A 1 -20.39 38.82 35.55
N PHE A 2 -19.95 37.64 36.02
CA PHE A 2 -18.71 36.99 35.55
C PHE A 2 -18.77 35.46 35.73
N PHE A 3 -19.84 34.80 35.28
CA PHE A 3 -19.91 33.33 35.32
C PHE A 3 -20.88 32.81 34.26
N ARG A 4 -20.63 33.07 32.96
CA ARG A 4 -21.42 32.45 31.88
C ARG A 4 -20.65 32.03 30.63
N THR A 5 -19.37 32.35 30.47
CA THR A 5 -18.63 32.06 29.23
C THR A 5 -17.63 30.91 29.32
N ALA A 6 -17.29 30.42 30.53
CA ALA A 6 -16.29 29.35 30.68
C ALA A 6 -16.85 27.92 30.48
N PHE A 7 -18.17 27.73 30.55
CA PHE A 7 -18.78 26.38 30.44
C PHE A 7 -19.06 25.92 29.00
N LEU A 8 -19.07 26.82 28.01
CA LEU A 8 -19.31 26.48 26.60
C LEU A 8 -18.03 26.07 25.86
N ALA A 9 -16.86 26.54 26.29
CA ALA A 9 -15.58 26.17 25.67
C ALA A 9 -15.12 24.76 26.06
N ALA A 10 -15.48 24.27 27.25
CA ALA A 10 -15.08 22.94 27.71
C ALA A 10 -15.87 21.80 27.04
N LEU A 11 -17.10 22.06 26.58
CA LEU A 11 -17.93 21.03 25.95
C LEU A 11 -17.55 20.77 24.47
N LEU A 12 -16.99 21.76 23.77
CA LEU A 12 -16.44 21.61 22.41
C LEU A 12 -15.07 20.93 22.40
N ALA A 13 -14.26 21.07 23.45
CA ALA A 13 -12.98 20.38 23.57
C ALA A 13 -13.12 18.88 23.90
N LEU A 14 -14.25 18.45 24.50
CA LEU A 14 -14.51 17.03 24.74
C LEU A 14 -14.99 16.27 23.49
N ILE A 15 -15.43 16.96 22.44
CA ILE A 15 -15.85 16.31 21.18
C ILE A 15 -14.64 16.05 20.27
N CYS A 16 -13.54 16.78 20.42
CA CYS A 16 -12.30 16.53 19.65
C CYS A 16 -11.43 15.39 20.21
N ALA A 17 -11.62 14.99 21.48
CA ALA A 17 -10.84 13.91 22.09
C ALA A 17 -11.48 12.51 21.90
N THR A 18 -12.68 12.44 21.32
CA THR A 18 -13.33 11.17 20.97
C THR A 18 -13.18 10.81 19.50
N HIS A 19 -12.05 11.18 18.87
CA HIS A 19 -11.55 10.39 17.74
C HIS A 19 -10.96 9.08 18.28
N VAL A 20 -11.81 8.25 18.90
CA VAL A 20 -11.62 6.82 18.74
C VAL A 20 -11.88 6.62 17.25
N ALA A 21 -10.83 6.61 16.46
CA ALA A 21 -10.86 6.02 15.14
C ALA A 21 -11.16 4.53 15.38
N VAL A 22 -12.44 4.22 15.59
CA VAL A 22 -12.95 2.87 15.48
C VAL A 22 -12.70 2.53 14.02
N GLY A 23 -11.60 1.83 13.77
CA GLY A 23 -11.24 1.37 12.45
C GLY A 23 -12.37 0.49 11.95
N LEU A 24 -13.24 1.05 11.10
CA LEU A 24 -14.12 0.32 10.20
C LEU A 24 -13.26 -0.33 9.09
N GLY A 25 -12.20 -1.03 9.49
CA GLY A 25 -11.28 -1.69 8.59
C GLY A 25 -11.86 -3.03 8.20
N ILE A 26 -12.09 -3.23 6.91
CA ILE A 26 -12.34 -4.56 6.35
C ILE A 26 -11.01 -5.32 6.43
N THR A 27 -10.89 -6.24 7.38
CA THR A 27 -9.78 -7.19 7.44
C THR A 27 -10.18 -8.49 6.74
N VAL A 28 -9.27 -9.06 5.94
CA VAL A 28 -9.53 -10.34 5.26
C VAL A 28 -9.86 -11.42 6.30
N PRO A 29 -10.96 -12.18 6.15
CA PRO A 29 -11.33 -13.22 7.11
C PRO A 29 -10.19 -14.21 7.36
N GLY A 30 -9.99 -14.58 8.63
CA GLY A 30 -8.91 -15.48 9.02
C GLY A 30 -7.52 -14.83 9.11
N THR A 31 -7.39 -13.53 8.83
CA THR A 31 -6.14 -12.76 8.97
C THR A 31 -6.29 -11.67 10.04
N LYS A 32 -5.17 -11.10 10.49
CA LYS A 32 -5.15 -9.97 11.42
C LYS A 32 -4.45 -8.74 10.85
N TRP A 33 -3.60 -8.92 9.85
CA TRP A 33 -2.76 -7.89 9.23
C TRP A 33 -3.21 -7.48 7.83
N CYS A 34 -4.12 -8.22 7.19
CA CYS A 34 -4.54 -7.92 5.83
C CYS A 34 -5.75 -6.98 5.80
N GLY A 35 -5.52 -5.68 5.91
CA GLY A 35 -6.56 -4.64 5.79
C GLY A 35 -5.98 -3.22 5.92
N PRO A 36 -6.84 -2.19 6.02
CA PRO A 36 -6.41 -0.85 6.40
C PRO A 36 -5.85 -0.82 7.82
N GLY A 37 -4.52 -0.92 7.94
CA GLY A 37 -3.85 -1.20 9.21
C GLY A 37 -4.04 -2.67 9.61
N ASN A 38 -4.09 -2.94 10.91
CA ASN A 38 -4.24 -4.31 11.41
C ASN A 38 -5.03 -4.35 12.72
N ILE A 39 -5.59 -5.52 13.02
CA ILE A 39 -6.29 -5.84 14.27
C ILE A 39 -5.45 -6.72 15.21
N ALA A 40 -4.16 -6.87 14.90
CA ALA A 40 -3.23 -7.70 15.65
C ALA A 40 -2.91 -7.05 17.01
N THR A 41 -2.92 -7.86 18.08
CA THR A 41 -2.61 -7.38 19.43
C THR A 41 -1.11 -7.17 19.66
N ASN A 42 -0.27 -7.87 18.88
CA ASN A 42 1.19 -7.78 18.89
C ASN A 42 1.76 -8.36 17.59
N TYR A 43 3.06 -8.25 17.38
CA TYR A 43 3.74 -8.69 16.16
C TYR A 43 3.49 -10.18 15.80
N ASP A 44 3.41 -11.07 16.79
CA ASP A 44 3.23 -12.52 16.59
C ASP A 44 1.77 -12.95 16.52
N ASP A 45 0.85 -12.00 16.69
CA ASP A 45 -0.59 -12.25 16.64
C ASP A 45 -1.07 -12.41 15.20
N LEU A 46 -0.99 -13.64 14.70
CA LEU A 46 -1.44 -14.05 13.38
C LEU A 46 -2.79 -14.77 13.46
N GLY A 47 -3.60 -14.61 12.42
CA GLY A 47 -4.86 -15.32 12.23
C GLY A 47 -4.70 -16.79 11.81
N THR A 48 -5.80 -17.44 11.44
CA THR A 48 -5.83 -18.84 10.98
C THR A 48 -5.21 -19.00 9.58
N GLU A 49 -5.35 -18.00 8.71
CA GLU A 49 -4.72 -17.93 7.39
C GLU A 49 -3.27 -17.44 7.51
N ARG A 50 -2.46 -18.18 8.28
CA ARG A 50 -1.16 -17.73 8.80
C ARG A 50 -0.21 -17.22 7.73
N GLU A 51 -0.07 -17.93 6.62
CA GLU A 51 0.90 -17.60 5.57
C GLU A 51 0.52 -16.30 4.84
N THR A 52 -0.76 -16.16 4.46
CA THR A 52 -1.29 -14.93 3.88
C THR A 52 -1.13 -13.75 4.85
N ASP A 53 -1.43 -13.99 6.13
CA ASP A 53 -1.32 -12.98 7.18
C ASP A 53 0.14 -12.55 7.42
N MET A 54 1.10 -13.45 7.28
CA MET A 54 2.53 -13.14 7.34
C MET A 54 2.97 -12.22 6.18
N CYS A 55 2.44 -12.41 4.96
CA CYS A 55 2.70 -11.48 3.85
C CYS A 55 2.23 -10.06 4.19
N CYS A 56 1.01 -9.93 4.73
CA CYS A 56 0.45 -8.64 5.13
C CYS A 56 1.20 -8.00 6.30
N ARG A 57 1.57 -8.80 7.32
CA ARG A 57 2.38 -8.33 8.44
C ARG A 57 3.72 -7.76 7.96
N ALA A 58 4.41 -8.46 7.05
CA ALA A 58 5.67 -8.00 6.50
C ALA A 58 5.49 -6.67 5.75
N HIS A 59 4.40 -6.55 4.98
CA HIS A 59 4.05 -5.34 4.25
C HIS A 59 3.73 -4.16 5.18
N ASP A 60 2.88 -4.34 6.19
CA ASP A 60 2.52 -3.32 7.20
C ASP A 60 3.75 -2.76 7.95
N ASN A 61 4.74 -3.63 8.18
CA ASN A 61 5.97 -3.32 8.88
C ASN A 61 7.10 -2.86 7.94
N CYS A 62 6.84 -2.66 6.65
CA CYS A 62 7.79 -2.01 5.75
C CYS A 62 8.11 -0.60 6.28
N LYS A 63 9.41 -0.31 6.41
CA LYS A 63 9.92 0.97 6.93
C LYS A 63 9.91 2.07 5.86
N GLU A 64 10.05 1.70 4.60
CA GLU A 64 10.07 2.63 3.47
C GLU A 64 8.65 2.92 3.00
N LYS A 65 8.04 3.90 3.66
CA LYS A 65 6.70 4.38 3.33
C LYS A 65 6.57 5.88 3.50
N ILE A 66 5.66 6.47 2.74
CA ILE A 66 5.18 7.83 2.91
C ILE A 66 3.80 7.73 3.60
N PRO A 67 3.66 8.15 4.87
CA PRO A 67 2.39 8.06 5.58
C PRO A 67 1.27 8.88 4.91
N PRO A 68 0.00 8.60 5.22
CA PRO A 68 -1.13 9.39 4.73
C PRO A 68 -1.01 10.86 5.11
N GLN A 69 -1.33 11.76 4.18
CA GLN A 69 -1.30 13.22 4.39
C GLN A 69 0.08 13.79 4.77
N GLU A 70 1.16 13.05 4.55
CA GLU A 70 2.54 13.45 4.86
C GLU A 70 3.39 13.59 3.59
N GLU A 71 4.57 14.20 3.76
CA GLU A 71 5.60 14.32 2.75
C GLU A 71 6.88 13.63 3.21
N ALA A 72 7.47 12.82 2.35
CA ALA A 72 8.79 12.23 2.55
C ALA A 72 9.50 12.08 1.21
N TYR A 73 10.83 12.13 1.21
CA TYR A 73 11.64 12.02 -0.02
C TYR A 73 11.35 13.12 -1.08
N GLY A 74 10.74 14.24 -0.68
CA GLY A 74 10.25 15.28 -1.59
C GLY A 74 9.01 14.87 -2.39
N LEU A 75 8.31 13.81 -1.95
CA LEU A 75 7.07 13.30 -2.53
C LEU A 75 5.94 13.43 -1.50
N LYS A 76 4.80 13.93 -1.96
CA LYS A 76 3.62 14.16 -1.12
C LYS A 76 2.60 13.04 -1.28
N ASN A 77 2.10 12.50 -0.18
CA ASN A 77 0.99 11.55 -0.17
C ASN A 77 -0.31 12.24 0.23
N ASP A 78 -1.08 12.70 -0.75
CA ASP A 78 -2.41 13.29 -0.53
C ASP A 78 -3.50 12.23 -0.26
N GLY A 79 -3.15 10.94 -0.26
CA GLY A 79 -4.06 9.84 0.00
C GLY A 79 -4.30 9.56 1.49
N ILE A 80 -5.29 8.70 1.76
CA ILE A 80 -5.64 8.24 3.12
C ILE A 80 -4.92 6.94 3.52
N PHE A 81 -4.19 6.32 2.58
CA PHE A 81 -3.40 5.11 2.81
C PHE A 81 -1.91 5.40 2.58
N PRO A 82 -1.00 4.72 3.29
CA PRO A 82 0.43 4.87 3.05
C PRO A 82 0.81 4.47 1.62
N ILE A 83 1.79 5.16 1.04
CA ILE A 83 2.45 4.74 -0.20
C ILE A 83 3.75 4.05 0.22
N PHE A 84 3.92 2.78 -0.16
CA PHE A 84 5.13 2.01 0.12
C PHE A 84 6.12 2.09 -1.04
N SER A 85 7.39 1.78 -0.75
CA SER A 85 8.40 1.72 -1.80
C SER A 85 8.11 0.59 -2.79
N CYS A 86 8.55 0.73 -4.03
CA CYS A 86 8.36 -0.29 -5.05
C CYS A 86 9.01 -1.63 -4.68
N ALA A 87 10.05 -1.61 -3.85
CA ALA A 87 10.66 -2.82 -3.30
C ALA A 87 9.72 -3.54 -2.31
N CYS A 88 9.06 -2.80 -1.41
CA CYS A 88 8.09 -3.39 -0.48
C CYS A 88 6.85 -3.94 -1.20
N GLU A 89 6.35 -3.20 -2.19
CA GLU A 89 5.21 -3.63 -3.00
C GLU A 89 5.56 -4.86 -3.86
N SER A 90 6.76 -4.91 -4.43
CA SER A 90 7.25 -6.08 -5.16
C SER A 90 7.39 -7.31 -4.24
N ALA A 91 7.95 -7.14 -3.05
CA ALA A 91 8.08 -8.23 -2.08
C ALA A 91 6.70 -8.76 -1.63
N PHE A 92 5.75 -7.86 -1.38
CA PHE A 92 4.39 -8.22 -1.02
C PHE A 92 3.69 -9.01 -2.15
N ARG A 93 3.80 -8.53 -3.39
CA ARG A 93 3.27 -9.22 -4.57
C ARG A 93 3.85 -10.62 -4.71
N SER A 94 5.17 -10.75 -4.61
CA SER A 94 5.87 -12.04 -4.72
C SER A 94 5.44 -13.01 -3.62
N CYS A 95 5.27 -12.52 -2.39
CA CYS A 95 4.77 -13.32 -1.27
C CYS A 95 3.37 -13.90 -1.57
N LEU A 96 2.42 -13.04 -1.97
CA LEU A 96 1.05 -13.48 -2.29
C LEU A 96 0.99 -14.44 -3.49
N THR A 97 1.84 -14.19 -4.50
CA THR A 97 1.90 -15.01 -5.72
C THR A 97 2.43 -16.39 -5.42
N ALA A 98 3.49 -16.49 -4.61
CA ALA A 98 4.09 -17.75 -4.20
C ALA A 98 3.12 -18.64 -3.39
N LEU A 99 2.21 -18.06 -2.60
CA LEU A 99 1.22 -18.84 -1.84
C LEU A 99 0.15 -19.48 -2.73
N GLY A 100 -0.24 -18.84 -3.83
CA GLY A 100 -1.16 -19.41 -4.83
C GLY A 100 -2.54 -19.85 -4.32
N ASN A 101 -2.94 -19.50 -3.09
CA ASN A 101 -4.21 -19.91 -2.49
C ASN A 101 -5.32 -18.89 -2.79
N GLY A 102 -6.58 -19.27 -2.54
CA GLY A 102 -7.75 -18.42 -2.86
C GLY A 102 -7.73 -17.07 -2.14
N HIS A 103 -7.27 -17.02 -0.88
CA HIS A 103 -7.17 -15.79 -0.10
C HIS A 103 -6.07 -14.87 -0.63
N SER A 104 -4.87 -15.40 -0.90
CA SER A 104 -3.74 -14.61 -1.40
C SER A 104 -4.02 -14.06 -2.81
N LEU A 105 -4.66 -14.84 -3.67
CA LEU A 105 -5.08 -14.41 -5.00
C LEU A 105 -6.16 -13.33 -4.96
N ALA A 106 -7.19 -13.49 -4.13
CA ALA A 106 -8.24 -12.48 -3.99
C ALA A 106 -7.70 -11.17 -3.42
N LEU A 107 -6.86 -11.26 -2.38
CA LEU A 107 -6.20 -10.11 -1.78
C LEU A 107 -5.31 -9.38 -2.77
N GLY A 108 -4.46 -10.11 -3.50
CA GLY A 108 -3.59 -9.53 -4.52
C GLY A 108 -4.37 -8.76 -5.57
N LYS A 109 -5.45 -9.35 -6.11
CA LYS A 109 -6.33 -8.66 -7.08
C LYS A 109 -6.93 -7.39 -6.49
N ILE A 110 -7.51 -7.43 -5.29
CA ILE A 110 -8.14 -6.25 -4.68
C ILE A 110 -7.11 -5.16 -4.40
N TYR A 111 -5.98 -5.52 -3.79
CA TYR A 111 -4.95 -4.58 -3.40
C TYR A 111 -4.32 -3.90 -4.61
N PHE A 112 -3.80 -4.69 -5.56
CA PHE A 112 -3.09 -4.13 -6.73
C PHE A 112 -4.04 -3.51 -7.76
N ASN A 113 -5.35 -3.79 -7.74
CA ASN A 113 -6.31 -3.02 -8.55
C ASN A 113 -6.59 -1.65 -7.93
N THR A 114 -6.51 -1.51 -6.61
CA THR A 114 -6.81 -0.23 -5.91
C THR A 114 -5.57 0.64 -5.72
N LYS A 115 -4.41 0.02 -5.50
CA LYS A 115 -3.15 0.73 -5.27
C LYS A 115 -2.46 0.97 -6.62
N GLU A 116 -2.43 2.22 -7.05
CA GLU A 116 -1.93 2.61 -8.36
C GLU A 116 -0.42 2.82 -8.39
N VAL A 117 0.16 3.36 -7.31
CA VAL A 117 1.55 3.83 -7.30
C VAL A 117 2.35 3.32 -6.12
N CYS A 118 3.66 3.16 -6.38
CA CYS A 118 4.73 3.02 -5.40
C CYS A 118 5.77 4.13 -5.64
N PHE A 119 6.73 4.28 -4.74
CA PHE A 119 7.85 5.21 -4.95
C PHE A 119 9.20 4.49 -5.01
N GLY A 120 10.14 5.07 -5.75
CA GLY A 120 11.49 4.53 -5.92
C GLY A 120 12.50 5.62 -6.28
N TYR A 121 13.79 5.30 -6.16
CA TYR A 121 14.89 6.20 -6.50
C TYR A 121 15.46 5.81 -7.86
N GLY A 122 15.43 6.73 -8.83
CA GLY A 122 15.88 6.43 -10.19
C GLY A 122 16.03 7.66 -11.07
N HIS A 123 16.46 7.44 -12.31
CA HIS A 123 16.59 8.50 -13.30
C HIS A 123 15.21 9.06 -13.69
N PRO A 124 15.11 10.36 -14.04
CA PRO A 124 13.84 10.98 -14.43
C PRO A 124 13.12 10.21 -15.54
N LEU A 125 11.83 9.94 -15.34
CA LEU A 125 10.98 9.27 -16.33
C LEU A 125 10.76 10.18 -17.54
N VAL A 126 10.96 9.64 -18.74
CA VAL A 126 10.74 10.33 -20.02
C VAL A 126 9.42 9.90 -20.64
N SER A 127 9.20 8.59 -20.73
CA SER A 127 7.98 8.03 -21.32
C SER A 127 7.77 6.58 -20.91
N CYS A 128 6.55 6.09 -21.08
CA CYS A 128 6.27 4.68 -20.88
C CYS A 128 6.83 3.84 -22.04
N ARG A 129 7.52 2.74 -21.71
CA ARG A 129 8.03 1.76 -22.67
C ARG A 129 7.05 0.62 -22.89
N GLU A 130 6.47 0.10 -21.81
CA GLU A 130 5.55 -1.04 -21.84
C GLU A 130 4.34 -0.77 -20.96
N ASN A 131 3.14 -1.04 -21.48
CA ASN A 131 1.89 -0.81 -20.77
C ASN A 131 1.19 -2.14 -20.50
N GLN A 132 0.59 -2.22 -19.32
CA GLN A 132 -0.45 -3.19 -19.01
C GLN A 132 -1.81 -2.50 -19.12
N ALA A 133 -2.76 -3.17 -19.77
CA ALA A 133 -4.16 -2.73 -19.79
C ALA A 133 -5.01 -3.75 -19.00
N ASP A 134 -5.84 -3.25 -18.09
CA ASP A 134 -6.88 -4.04 -17.44
C ASP A 134 -8.21 -3.27 -17.50
N PHE A 135 -9.19 -3.85 -18.20
CA PHE A 135 -10.46 -3.22 -18.57
C PHE A 135 -10.31 -1.77 -19.12
N PHE A 136 -10.48 -0.78 -18.25
CA PHE A 136 -10.51 0.65 -18.58
C PHE A 136 -9.28 1.42 -18.09
N GLU A 137 -8.35 0.75 -17.40
CA GLU A 137 -7.17 1.37 -16.80
C GLU A 137 -5.91 0.87 -17.50
N ARG A 138 -4.95 1.78 -17.70
CA ARG A 138 -3.62 1.46 -18.22
C ARG A 138 -2.56 1.87 -17.22
N ARG A 139 -1.61 0.97 -16.98
CA ARG A 139 -0.45 1.20 -16.11
C ARG A 139 0.83 0.94 -16.86
N CYS A 140 1.85 1.72 -16.57
CA CYS A 140 3.16 1.56 -17.17
C CYS A 140 4.03 0.57 -16.39
N LEU A 141 4.44 -0.53 -17.02
CA LEU A 141 5.25 -1.57 -16.41
C LEU A 141 6.75 -1.26 -16.46
N SER A 142 7.18 -0.59 -17.53
CA SER A 142 8.57 -0.19 -17.70
C SER A 142 8.67 1.17 -18.38
N TYR A 143 9.68 1.94 -17.99
CA TYR A 143 9.84 3.33 -18.41
C TYR A 143 11.11 3.51 -19.24
N ARG A 144 11.08 4.47 -20.16
CA ARG A 144 12.28 5.12 -20.68
C ARG A 144 12.69 6.22 -19.70
N VAL A 145 13.97 6.29 -19.38
CA VAL A 145 14.51 7.23 -18.40
C VAL A 145 15.61 8.09 -19.03
N ASP A 146 15.86 9.26 -18.45
CA ASP A 146 16.97 10.13 -18.83
C ASP A 146 18.19 9.87 -17.94
N GLU A 147 19.10 9.02 -18.44
CA GLU A 147 20.35 8.67 -17.74
C GLU A 147 21.33 9.84 -17.63
N GLY A 148 21.15 10.91 -18.42
CA GLY A 148 21.98 12.12 -18.35
C GLY A 148 21.66 13.00 -17.15
N GLN A 149 20.52 12.80 -16.48
CA GLN A 149 20.11 13.54 -15.30
C GLN A 149 20.32 12.73 -14.02
N THR A 150 20.60 13.44 -12.91
CA THR A 150 20.77 12.81 -11.59
C THR A 150 19.49 12.13 -11.12
N GLN A 151 19.64 11.02 -10.41
CA GLN A 151 18.52 10.25 -9.88
C GLN A 151 17.76 11.04 -8.80
N ARG A 152 16.45 10.79 -8.72
CA ARG A 152 15.54 11.40 -7.76
C ARG A 152 14.47 10.40 -7.32
N TRP A 153 13.84 10.68 -6.19
CA TRP A 153 12.66 9.96 -5.76
C TRP A 153 11.47 10.38 -6.63
N GLN A 154 10.71 9.40 -7.10
CA GLN A 154 9.54 9.61 -7.95
C GLN A 154 8.56 8.44 -7.81
N PHE A 155 7.32 8.66 -8.25
CA PHE A 155 6.30 7.62 -8.29
C PHE A 155 6.43 6.76 -9.54
N TYR A 156 6.09 5.48 -9.40
CA TYR A 156 6.00 4.48 -10.46
C TYR A 156 4.65 3.77 -10.35
N ASP A 157 4.11 3.34 -11.47
CA ASP A 157 2.86 2.60 -11.50
C ASP A 157 3.11 1.17 -10.98
N LEU A 158 2.18 0.68 -10.17
CA LEU A 158 2.15 -0.71 -9.74
C LEU A 158 1.43 -1.56 -10.78
N ALA A 159 2.07 -2.62 -11.26
CA ALA A 159 1.42 -3.58 -12.15
C ALA A 159 0.14 -4.16 -11.52
N PHE A 160 -0.92 -4.38 -12.30
CA PHE A 160 -2.09 -5.13 -11.82
C PHE A 160 -1.67 -6.55 -11.44
N TYR A 161 -2.37 -7.19 -10.50
CA TYR A 161 -1.99 -8.52 -10.00
C TYR A 161 -1.98 -9.61 -11.08
N THR A 162 -2.68 -9.39 -12.19
CA THR A 162 -2.72 -10.28 -13.36
C THR A 162 -1.41 -10.35 -14.15
N HIS A 163 -0.47 -9.42 -13.92
CA HIS A 163 0.84 -9.45 -14.57
C HIS A 163 1.74 -10.57 -13.99
N VAL A 164 2.09 -11.55 -14.80
CA VAL A 164 3.09 -12.56 -14.40
C VAL A 164 4.46 -12.05 -14.86
N SER A 165 5.30 -11.60 -13.93
CA SER A 165 6.70 -11.28 -14.27
C SER A 165 7.43 -12.58 -14.60
N GLY A 166 7.97 -12.67 -15.82
CA GLY A 166 8.53 -13.88 -16.45
C GLY A 166 9.48 -14.70 -15.58
N SER A 167 8.90 -15.63 -14.82
CA SER A 167 9.56 -16.80 -14.24
C SER A 167 8.80 -18.10 -14.52
N GLU A 168 7.70 -18.02 -15.28
CA GLU A 168 6.89 -19.19 -15.70
C GLU A 168 6.89 -19.44 -17.22
N GLU A 169 7.59 -18.63 -18.03
CA GLU A 169 7.77 -18.90 -19.46
C GLU A 169 8.92 -19.89 -19.76
N GLU A 170 9.74 -20.29 -18.77
CA GLU A 170 10.83 -21.25 -18.95
C GLU A 170 10.50 -22.68 -18.45
N SER A 171 9.21 -23.07 -18.46
CA SER A 171 8.82 -24.46 -18.19
C SER A 171 7.69 -24.99 -19.08
N ARG A 172 7.46 -24.38 -20.24
CA ARG A 172 6.67 -24.96 -21.34
C ARG A 172 7.49 -24.92 -22.61
N ASP A 173 8.50 -25.78 -22.66
CA ASP A 173 9.01 -26.43 -23.87
C ASP A 173 9.61 -27.78 -23.48
#